data_AF-X0Z282-F1
#
_entry.id   AF-X0Z282-F1
#
_cell.length_a   1.000
_cell.length_b   1.000
_cell.length_c   1.000
_cell.angle_alpha   90.00
_cell.angle_beta   90.00
_cell.angle_gamma   90.00
#
_symmetry.space_group_name_H-M   'P 1'
#
loop_
_entity.id
_entity.type
_entity.pdbx_description
1 polymer ?
#
loop_
_entity_poly.entity_id
_entity_poly.type
_entity_poly.pdbx_seq_one_letter_code
_entity_poly.pdbx_strand_id
1 'polypeptide(L)'
;AIHRAAGPELWDECRTLGGCRTGEAKLSRGHNLKAKYVIHTVGPVYSGSKSDPEDLRDCYKNSLLLASQNKIKSVSFPSISTGIFGYPVNEASRVALKTITNFLEEHPEIELVRMVLFTEGDYSIYKASLDKILKD
;
A
#
# COMPACT_ATOMS: atom_id res chain seq x y z
N ALA A 1 1.24 7.48 -13.16
CA ALA A 1 0.07 8.33 -12.84
C ALA A 1 0.36 9.31 -11.71
N ILE A 2 0.81 8.85 -10.54
CA ILE A 2 1.08 9.68 -9.35
C ILE A 2 2.08 10.81 -9.66
N HIS A 3 3.29 10.51 -10.17
CA HIS A 3 4.28 11.54 -10.53
C HIS A 3 3.74 12.61 -11.48
N ARG A 4 3.00 12.21 -12.51
CA ARG A 4 2.40 13.16 -13.47
C ARG A 4 1.42 14.12 -12.78
N ALA A 5 0.65 13.65 -11.81
CA ALA A 5 -0.33 14.47 -11.10
C ALA A 5 0.28 15.30 -9.97
N ALA A 6 1.36 14.81 -9.33
CA ALA A 6 2.05 15.51 -8.26
C ALA A 6 2.95 16.65 -8.76
N GLY A 7 3.42 16.57 -10.02
CA GLY A 7 4.40 17.52 -10.57
C GLY A 7 5.84 17.03 -10.42
N PRO A 8 6.79 17.73 -11.10
CA PRO A 8 8.21 17.35 -11.10
C PRO A 8 8.84 17.35 -9.69
N GLU A 9 8.34 18.16 -8.77
CA GLU A 9 8.89 18.31 -7.42
C GLU A 9 8.83 16.99 -6.62
N LEU A 10 7.86 16.12 -6.90
CA LEU A 10 7.81 14.79 -6.28
C LEU A 10 9.02 13.95 -6.69
N TRP A 11 9.44 14.05 -7.96
CA TRP A 11 10.63 13.35 -8.43
C TRP A 11 11.90 13.88 -7.77
N ASP A 12 12.00 15.20 -7.63
CA ASP A 12 13.15 15.84 -6.99
C ASP A 12 13.28 15.43 -5.52
N GLU A 13 12.17 15.39 -4.76
CA GLU A 13 12.17 14.89 -3.38
C GLU A 13 12.55 13.40 -3.34
N CYS A 14 11.97 12.56 -4.20
CA CYS A 14 12.28 11.12 -4.25
C CYS A 14 13.77 10.84 -4.45
N ARG A 15 14.48 11.65 -5.24
CA ARG A 15 15.93 11.52 -5.45
C ARG A 15 16.74 11.68 -4.17
N THR A 16 16.24 12.45 -3.21
CA THR A 16 16.91 12.66 -1.91
C THR A 16 16.69 11.52 -0.92
N LEU A 17 15.76 10.59 -1.19
CA LEU A 17 15.38 9.51 -0.27
C LEU A 17 16.34 8.31 -0.29
N GLY A 18 17.29 8.27 -1.23
CA GLY A 18 18.29 7.21 -1.33
C GLY A 18 17.74 5.87 -1.80
N GLY A 19 16.62 5.88 -2.54
CA GLY A 19 15.94 4.66 -2.99
C GLY A 19 15.08 4.02 -1.90
N CYS A 20 14.54 2.83 -2.21
CA CYS A 20 13.66 2.08 -1.33
C CYS A 20 13.81 0.59 -1.67
N ARG A 21 14.12 -0.26 -0.69
CA ARG A 21 14.19 -1.71 -0.92
C ARG A 21 12.80 -2.33 -0.96
N THR A 22 12.70 -3.54 -1.49
CA THR A 22 11.48 -4.35 -1.42
C THR A 22 10.98 -4.45 0.02
N GLY A 23 9.68 -4.28 0.24
CA GLY A 23 9.07 -4.29 1.57
C GLY A 23 9.24 -3.00 2.37
N GLU A 24 10.18 -2.12 2.01
CA GLU A 24 10.35 -0.82 2.67
C GLU A 24 9.34 0.22 2.20
N ALA A 25 9.21 1.29 2.98
CA ALA A 25 8.43 2.47 2.61
C ALA A 25 9.18 3.78 2.94
N LYS A 26 8.92 4.84 2.18
CA LYS A 26 9.46 6.19 2.36
C LYS A 26 8.36 7.23 2.19
N LEU A 27 8.41 8.30 2.97
CA LEU A 27 7.44 9.40 2.93
C LEU A 27 7.98 10.58 2.12
N SER A 28 7.11 11.22 1.36
CA SER A 28 7.36 12.50 0.67
C SER A 28 6.12 13.38 0.74
N ARG A 29 6.24 14.65 0.35
CA ARG A 29 5.08 15.54 0.19
C ARG A 29 4.24 15.13 -1.03
N GLY A 30 2.96 15.51 -1.01
CA GLY A 30 2.05 15.27 -2.13
C GLY A 30 2.17 16.27 -3.28
N HIS A 31 2.83 17.41 -3.05
CA HIS A 31 2.96 18.51 -4.02
C HIS A 31 1.60 18.93 -4.60
N ASN A 32 1.40 18.79 -5.92
CA ASN A 32 0.15 19.19 -6.58
C ASN A 32 -1.03 18.23 -6.31
N LEU A 33 -0.81 17.12 -5.60
CA LEU A 33 -1.89 16.22 -5.20
C LEU A 33 -2.75 16.85 -4.09
N LYS A 34 -4.03 16.49 -4.07
CA LYS A 34 -4.91 16.77 -2.91
C LYS A 34 -4.46 16.00 -1.66
N ALA A 35 -3.82 14.85 -1.84
CA ALA A 35 -3.23 14.10 -0.75
C ALA A 35 -2.02 14.88 -0.21
N LYS A 36 -1.93 15.05 1.12
CA LYS A 36 -0.84 15.81 1.75
C LYS A 36 0.53 15.15 1.56
N TYR A 37 0.55 13.83 1.44
CA TYR A 37 1.75 13.02 1.37
C TYR A 37 1.61 11.89 0.36
N VAL A 38 2.75 11.39 -0.11
CA VAL A 38 2.85 10.11 -0.81
C VAL A 38 3.80 9.22 -0.02
N ILE A 39 3.32 8.03 0.34
CA ILE A 39 4.14 6.95 0.88
C ILE A 39 4.52 6.04 -0.29
N HIS A 40 5.81 6.01 -0.59
CA HIS A 40 6.39 5.18 -1.65
C HIS A 40 6.83 3.87 -1.03
N THR A 41 6.35 2.74 -1.54
CA THR A 41 6.78 1.41 -1.12
C THR A 41 7.05 0.55 -2.35
N VAL A 42 8.01 -0.37 -2.24
CA VAL A 42 8.41 -1.25 -3.34
C VAL A 42 7.90 -2.65 -3.05
N GLY A 43 6.87 -3.06 -3.78
CA GLY A 43 6.34 -4.41 -3.72
C GLY A 43 7.28 -5.45 -4.33
N PRO A 44 7.17 -6.73 -3.96
CA PRO A 44 7.93 -7.80 -4.57
C PRO A 44 7.53 -7.99 -6.04
N VAL A 45 8.51 -8.36 -6.87
CA VAL A 45 8.25 -8.98 -8.18
C VAL A 45 7.87 -10.43 -7.91
N TYR A 46 6.63 -10.81 -8.24
CA TYR A 46 6.09 -12.11 -7.87
C TYR A 46 6.83 -13.23 -8.60
N SER A 47 7.26 -14.21 -7.82
CA SER A 47 7.99 -15.40 -8.29
C SER A 47 7.37 -16.70 -7.78
N GLY A 48 6.37 -16.62 -6.90
CA GLY A 48 5.83 -17.76 -6.16
C GLY A 48 6.75 -18.21 -5.03
N SER A 49 7.73 -17.38 -4.65
CA SER A 49 8.64 -17.70 -3.57
C SER A 49 7.96 -17.60 -2.20
N LYS A 50 8.57 -18.21 -1.18
CA LYS A 50 8.07 -18.11 0.20
C LYS A 50 8.21 -16.70 0.79
N SER A 51 9.07 -15.85 0.24
CA SER A 51 9.25 -14.48 0.74
C SER A 51 8.23 -13.50 0.15
N ASP A 52 7.62 -13.78 -1.00
CA ASP A 52 6.69 -12.85 -1.66
C ASP A 52 5.55 -12.38 -0.73
N PRO A 53 4.92 -13.24 0.10
CA PRO A 53 3.90 -12.79 1.04
C PRO A 53 4.47 -11.93 2.19
N GLU A 54 5.69 -12.20 2.65
CA GLU A 54 6.35 -11.43 3.71
C GLU A 54 6.74 -10.04 3.22
N ASP A 55 7.33 -9.96 2.03
CA ASP A 55 7.68 -8.70 1.38
C ASP A 55 6.44 -7.83 1.11
N LEU A 56 5.36 -8.44 0.61
CA LEU A 56 4.11 -7.73 0.37
C LEU A 56 3.46 -7.26 1.68
N ARG A 57 3.46 -8.10 2.73
CA ARG A 57 3.00 -7.71 4.07
C ARG A 57 3.78 -6.50 4.56
N ASP A 58 5.10 -6.52 4.42
CA ASP A 58 5.97 -5.47 4.92
C ASP A 58 5.72 -4.14 4.19
N CYS A 59 5.36 -4.17 2.89
CA CYS A 59 4.93 -2.96 2.17
C CYS A 59 3.74 -2.26 2.84
N TYR A 60 2.69 -3.00 3.18
CA TYR A 60 1.50 -2.44 3.83
C TYR A 60 1.82 -2.01 5.26
N LYS A 61 2.49 -2.88 6.04
CA LYS A 61 2.84 -2.61 7.45
C LYS A 61 3.73 -1.38 7.59
N ASN A 62 4.83 -1.30 6.83
CA ASN A 62 5.77 -0.18 6.92
C ASN A 62 5.14 1.12 6.42
N SER A 63 4.25 1.05 5.43
CA SER A 63 3.48 2.22 4.98
C SER A 63 2.52 2.73 6.05
N LEU A 64 1.78 1.84 6.72
CA LEU A 64 0.88 2.22 7.82
C LEU A 64 1.65 2.74 9.04
N LEU A 65 2.81 2.15 9.35
CA LEU A 65 3.69 2.63 10.41
C LEU A 65 4.16 4.07 10.15
N LEU A 66 4.59 4.38 8.92
CA LEU A 66 4.93 5.76 8.54
C LEU A 66 3.73 6.69 8.65
N ALA A 67 2.53 6.23 8.27
CA ALA A 67 1.31 7.03 8.41
C ALA A 67 1.01 7.36 9.89
N SER A 68 1.02 6.35 10.77
CA SER A 68 0.84 6.51 12.21
C SER A 68 1.87 7.48 12.81
N GLN A 69 3.17 7.25 12.56
CA GLN A 69 4.26 8.09 13.05
C GLN A 69 4.14 9.56 12.62
N ASN A 70 3.56 9.81 11.45
CA ASN A 70 3.36 11.16 10.90
C ASN A 70 1.94 11.70 11.15
N LYS A 71 1.16 11.06 12.03
CA LYS A 71 -0.21 11.47 12.41
C LYS A 71 -1.15 11.58 11.20
N ILE A 72 -0.95 10.73 10.20
CA ILE A 72 -1.80 10.63 9.02
C ILE A 72 -2.96 9.69 9.36
N LYS A 73 -4.17 10.26 9.40
CA LYS A 73 -5.39 9.56 9.83
C LYS A 73 -6.08 8.76 8.73
N SER A 74 -5.75 9.02 7.47
CA SER A 74 -6.40 8.35 6.33
C SER A 74 -5.39 7.97 5.25
N VAL A 75 -5.43 6.72 4.81
CA VAL A 75 -4.49 6.17 3.80
C VAL A 75 -5.27 5.48 2.68
N SER A 76 -4.83 5.68 1.44
CA SER A 76 -5.36 4.95 0.29
C SER A 76 -4.25 4.09 -0.31
N PHE A 77 -4.51 2.78 -0.44
CA PHE A 77 -3.59 1.84 -1.08
C PHE A 77 -4.11 1.41 -2.45
N PRO A 78 -3.23 1.30 -3.47
CA PRO A 78 -3.54 0.50 -4.65
C PRO A 78 -3.42 -1.00 -4.32
N SER A 79 -3.73 -1.86 -5.29
CA SER A 79 -3.36 -3.28 -5.20
C SER A 79 -1.87 -3.44 -5.51
N ILE A 80 -1.02 -3.43 -4.47
CA ILE A 80 0.45 -3.47 -4.63
C ILE A 80 0.88 -4.81 -5.26
N SER A 81 1.82 -4.73 -6.20
CA SER A 81 2.43 -5.85 -6.96
C SER A 81 1.53 -6.61 -7.95
N THR A 82 0.24 -6.30 -8.08
CA THR A 82 -0.69 -7.11 -8.90
C THR A 82 -0.74 -6.74 -10.39
N GLY A 83 -0.09 -5.64 -10.79
CA GLY A 83 0.08 -5.25 -12.18
C GLY A 83 1.29 -5.92 -12.83
N ILE A 84 2.24 -5.10 -13.30
CA ILE A 84 3.44 -5.58 -14.00
C ILE A 84 4.33 -6.52 -13.15
N PHE A 85 4.22 -6.46 -11.81
CA PHE A 85 4.94 -7.37 -10.90
C PHE A 85 4.26 -8.74 -10.75
N GLY A 86 3.09 -8.96 -11.35
CA GLY A 86 2.52 -10.29 -11.57
C GLY A 86 1.93 -11.00 -10.35
N TYR A 87 1.79 -10.33 -9.20
CA TYR A 87 1.24 -10.96 -8.00
C TYR A 87 -0.25 -11.32 -8.21
N PRO A 88 -0.67 -12.58 -8.03
CA PRO A 88 -2.08 -12.97 -8.15
C PRO A 88 -2.98 -12.18 -7.19
N VAL A 89 -3.99 -11.48 -7.72
CA VAL A 89 -4.87 -10.57 -6.96
C VAL A 89 -5.58 -11.29 -5.81
N ASN A 90 -5.98 -12.54 -6.01
CA ASN A 90 -6.61 -13.39 -4.99
C ASN A 90 -5.70 -13.68 -3.80
N GLU A 91 -4.39 -13.75 -4.00
CA GLU A 91 -3.41 -13.97 -2.95
C GLU A 91 -2.98 -12.64 -2.31
N ALA A 92 -2.66 -11.65 -3.15
CA ALA A 92 -2.27 -10.31 -2.71
C ALA A 92 -3.36 -9.65 -1.86
N SER A 93 -4.64 -9.80 -2.22
CA SER A 93 -5.76 -9.23 -1.47
C SER A 93 -5.84 -9.76 -0.04
N ARG A 94 -5.55 -11.05 0.18
CA ARG A 94 -5.55 -11.66 1.51
C ARG A 94 -4.41 -11.13 2.36
N VAL A 95 -3.20 -11.04 1.80
CA VAL A 95 -2.03 -10.48 2.49
C VAL A 95 -2.29 -9.02 2.86
N ALA A 96 -2.76 -8.22 1.89
CA ALA A 96 -3.07 -6.80 2.09
C ALA A 96 -4.10 -6.60 3.20
N LEU A 97 -5.26 -7.24 3.08
CA LEU A 97 -6.38 -7.00 3.99
C LEU A 97 -6.09 -7.53 5.40
N LYS A 98 -5.49 -8.72 5.56
CA LYS A 98 -5.09 -9.21 6.89
C LYS A 98 -4.07 -8.29 7.55
N THR A 99 -3.10 -7.79 6.79
CA THR A 99 -2.11 -6.87 7.34
C THR A 99 -2.76 -5.56 7.77
N ILE A 100 -3.66 -5.02 6.96
CA ILE A 100 -4.37 -3.77 7.25
C ILE A 100 -5.30 -3.94 8.46
N THR A 101 -6.14 -4.97 8.51
CA THR A 101 -7.10 -5.17 9.61
C THR A 101 -6.37 -5.34 10.94
N ASN A 102 -5.35 -6.21 10.99
CA ASN A 102 -4.59 -6.43 12.21
C ASN A 102 -3.86 -5.16 12.66
N PHE A 103 -3.31 -4.38 11.72
CA PHE A 103 -2.65 -3.12 12.07
C PHE A 103 -3.64 -2.13 12.67
N LEU A 104 -4.86 -2.02 12.11
CA LEU A 104 -5.86 -1.06 12.59
C LEU A 104 -6.42 -1.40 13.98
N GLU A 105 -6.39 -2.67 14.39
CA GLU A 105 -6.75 -3.08 15.76
C GLU A 105 -5.81 -2.46 16.81
N GLU A 106 -4.53 -2.33 16.47
CA GLU A 106 -3.50 -1.79 17.37
C GLU A 106 -3.29 -0.27 17.22
N HIS A 107 -3.78 0.32 16.11
CA HIS A 107 -3.51 1.70 15.70
C HIS A 107 -4.79 2.50 15.39
N PRO A 108 -5.64 2.79 16.40
CA PRO A 108 -6.92 3.48 16.21
C PRO A 108 -6.78 4.94 15.72
N GLU A 109 -5.58 5.53 15.76
CA GLU A 109 -5.30 6.84 15.19
C GLU A 109 -5.42 6.90 13.66
N ILE A 110 -5.34 5.73 12.98
CA ILE A 110 -5.65 5.62 11.56
C ILE A 110 -7.14 5.34 11.43
N GLU A 111 -7.90 6.40 11.19
CA GLU A 111 -9.37 6.39 11.13
C GLU A 111 -9.91 5.75 9.84
N LEU A 112 -9.12 5.70 8.76
CA LEU A 112 -9.58 5.18 7.48
C LEU A 112 -8.48 4.62 6.59
N VAL A 113 -8.65 3.38 6.13
CA VAL A 113 -7.88 2.80 5.03
C VAL A 113 -8.80 2.49 3.85
N ARG A 114 -8.45 2.95 2.65
CA ARG A 114 -9.20 2.66 1.41
C ARG A 114 -8.34 1.84 0.45
N MET A 115 -8.89 0.72 -0.03
CA MET A 115 -8.35 0.02 -1.19
C MET A 115 -8.90 0.66 -2.47
N VAL A 116 -8.02 1.29 -3.25
CA VAL A 116 -8.36 1.93 -4.54
C VAL A 116 -8.06 0.94 -5.65
N LEU A 117 -9.10 0.28 -6.14
CA LEU A 117 -9.02 -0.82 -7.10
C LEU A 117 -9.47 -0.33 -8.47
N PHE A 118 -8.70 -0.66 -9.51
CA PHE A 118 -8.91 -0.08 -10.84
C PHE A 118 -10.01 -0.80 -11.64
N THR A 119 -10.20 -2.09 -11.40
CA THR A 119 -11.16 -2.92 -12.13
C THR A 119 -12.24 -3.47 -11.19
N GLU A 120 -13.42 -3.77 -11.73
CA GLU A 120 -14.48 -4.43 -10.96
C GLU A 120 -14.14 -5.88 -10.58
N GLY A 121 -13.28 -6.54 -11.38
CA GLY A 121 -12.75 -7.85 -11.04
C GLY A 121 -11.94 -7.81 -9.74
N ASP A 122 -11.00 -6.86 -9.66
CA ASP A 122 -10.20 -6.66 -8.45
C ASP A 122 -11.09 -6.28 -7.26
N TYR A 123 -12.05 -5.36 -7.46
CA TYR A 123 -13.01 -4.99 -6.42
C TYR A 123 -13.76 -6.20 -5.87
N SER A 124 -14.29 -7.04 -6.75
CA SER A 124 -15.04 -8.24 -6.36
C SER A 124 -14.16 -9.22 -5.56
N ILE A 125 -12.91 -9.40 -5.96
CA ILE A 125 -11.95 -10.26 -5.25
C ILE A 125 -11.64 -9.69 -3.87
N TYR A 126 -11.30 -8.41 -3.77
CA TYR A 126 -11.00 -7.77 -2.49
C TYR A 126 -12.21 -7.77 -1.55
N LYS A 127 -13.40 -7.50 -2.07
CA LYS A 127 -14.65 -7.57 -1.29
C LYS A 127 -14.86 -8.98 -0.73
N ALA A 128 -14.75 -10.01 -1.57
CA ALA A 128 -14.91 -11.40 -1.13
C ALA A 128 -13.84 -11.83 -0.12
N SER A 129 -12.61 -11.32 -0.24
CA SER A 129 -11.53 -11.54 0.73
C SER A 129 -11.83 -10.84 2.06
N LEU A 130 -12.29 -9.59 2.04
CA LEU A 130 -12.65 -8.84 3.24
C LEU A 130 -13.84 -9.47 3.97
N ASP A 131 -14.88 -9.87 3.23
CA ASP A 131 -16.07 -10.54 3.78
C ASP A 131 -15.72 -11.86 4.50
N LYS A 132 -14.59 -12.50 4.16
CA LYS A 132 -14.09 -13.69 4.88
C LYS A 132 -13.32 -13.30 6.13
N ILE A 133 -12.41 -12.34 6.03
CA ILE A 133 -11.58 -11.87 7.15
C ILE A 133 -12.44 -11.31 8.28
N LEU A 134 -13.52 -10.58 7.97
CA LEU A 134 -14.41 -9.99 8.99
C LEU A 134 -15.35 -11.00 9.66
N LYS A 135 -15.40 -12.25 9.19
CA LYS A 135 -16.21 -13.32 9.79
C LYS A 135 -15.38 -14.28 10.64
N ASP A 136 -14.06 -14.22 10.52
CA ASP A 136 -13.09 -14.97 11.33
C ASP A 136 -12.87 -14.24 12.66
#